data_AF-A0A7X4JCU5-F1
#
_entry.id   AF-A0A7X4JCU5-F1
#
_cell.length_a   1.000
_cell.length_b   1.000
_cell.length_c   1.000
_cell.angle_alpha   90.00
_cell.angle_beta   90.00
_cell.angle_gamma   90.00
#
_symmetry.space_group_name_H-M   'P 1'
#
loop_
_entity.id
_entity.type
_entity.pdbx_description
1 polymer ?
#
loop_
_entity_poly.entity_id
_entity_poly.type
_entity_poly.pdbx_seq_one_letter_code
_entity_poly.pdbx_strand_id
1 'polypeptide(L)'
;MDENWLIHLENVVRQRALVVFQFVGEELHRLRKSPRGLTEFTIARDDDTFAKFRRPTACLVFPGGGDDVKARFGLVGSHTSVSTLESRVKVRLANRIRPSTKAGLLKLIAETPHSDRLRERLESDKLVTMLTSSLSAHVIRELAQIDRNHGTMRSVAESLSLSEHHRTMASLQRDAVQTALRVFDLFGGAVLESVVLGEGQETALARVSVVEDAVVEHDARHVPGYDLAESDLTGRAVFTKGSERLEVYTANRRPLERVFGVDLIYLNATRQNIVMPQYKMLEPRDAGDGEDWIYRPDDQLESEIERMRTFQGQATPGAYEYRLNSQVFYLRFVKRDAGSKSGVFTIPIDHFERLRADPGSRGPRGGFRISIDSLAGRYLRQTAFQELVRSGYIGANAETTKHLKELVRSVVEGDKSVVAAIQSRKDAPEVDMKVFDRA
;
A
#
# COMPACT_ATOMS: atom_id res chain seq x y z
N MET A 1 3.48 -16.64 24.50
CA MET A 1 4.13 -15.90 23.39
C MET A 1 3.51 -16.39 22.08
N ASP A 2 3.02 -15.48 21.25
CA ASP A 2 2.24 -15.76 20.04
C ASP A 2 3.04 -16.53 18.96
N GLU A 3 2.94 -17.87 18.93
CA GLU A 3 3.46 -18.73 17.85
C GLU A 3 2.56 -18.77 16.61
N ASN A 4 1.45 -18.02 16.62
CA ASN A 4 0.46 -18.00 15.54
C ASN A 4 1.06 -17.66 14.16
N TRP A 5 2.08 -16.79 14.13
CA TRP A 5 2.78 -16.44 12.89
C TRP A 5 3.58 -17.61 12.28
N LEU A 6 4.11 -18.52 13.11
CA LEU A 6 4.88 -19.67 12.66
C LEU A 6 3.97 -20.72 12.03
N ILE A 7 2.85 -21.01 12.70
CA ILE A 7 1.81 -21.92 12.19
C ILE A 7 1.30 -21.42 10.84
N HIS A 8 1.04 -20.11 10.73
CA HIS A 8 0.65 -19.49 9.47
C HIS A 8 1.72 -19.66 8.38
N LEU A 9 2.98 -19.32 8.69
CA LEU A 9 4.07 -19.44 7.73
C LEU A 9 4.26 -20.88 7.25
N GLU A 10 4.19 -21.86 8.15
CA GLU A 10 4.21 -23.29 7.80
C GLU A 10 3.07 -23.65 6.85
N ASN A 11 1.85 -23.20 7.13
CA ASN A 11 0.68 -23.45 6.28
C ASN A 11 0.84 -22.84 4.89
N VAL A 12 1.36 -21.61 4.80
CA VAL A 12 1.63 -20.96 3.51
C VAL A 12 2.66 -21.74 2.72
N VAL A 13 3.79 -22.13 3.33
CA VAL A 13 4.85 -22.83 2.57
C VAL A 13 4.47 -24.26 2.19
N ARG A 14 3.51 -24.89 2.90
CA ARG A 14 2.91 -26.16 2.48
C ARG A 14 2.07 -26.02 1.21
N GLN A 15 1.38 -24.89 1.05
CA GLN A 15 0.57 -24.60 -0.14
C GLN A 15 1.37 -23.96 -1.28
N ARG A 16 2.43 -23.22 -0.92
CA ARG A 16 3.26 -22.42 -1.81
C ARG A 16 4.72 -22.63 -1.44
N ALA A 17 5.36 -23.61 -2.05
CA ALA A 17 6.67 -24.08 -1.61
C ALA A 17 7.74 -22.97 -1.52
N LEU A 18 8.67 -23.14 -0.59
CA LEU A 18 9.79 -22.23 -0.39
C LEU A 18 10.68 -22.20 -1.63
N VAL A 19 11.04 -21.00 -2.07
CA VAL A 19 11.93 -20.78 -3.22
C VAL A 19 13.35 -20.49 -2.75
N VAL A 20 14.35 -21.07 -3.40
CA VAL A 20 15.76 -20.83 -3.13
C VAL A 20 16.38 -20.10 -4.31
N PHE A 21 16.94 -18.92 -4.06
CA PHE A 21 17.72 -18.16 -5.01
C PHE A 21 19.20 -18.33 -4.74
N GLN A 22 19.96 -18.62 -5.78
CA GLN A 22 21.41 -18.73 -5.76
C GLN A 22 21.97 -17.71 -6.74
N PHE A 23 22.83 -16.80 -6.26
CA PHE A 23 23.46 -15.78 -7.10
C PHE A 23 24.97 -15.98 -7.08
N VAL A 24 25.64 -15.90 -8.22
CA VAL A 24 27.10 -16.04 -8.31
C VAL A 24 27.69 -14.98 -9.24
N GLY A 25 28.99 -14.70 -9.08
CA GLY A 25 29.75 -13.85 -10.00
C GLY A 25 29.16 -12.45 -10.23
N GLU A 26 29.09 -12.05 -11.51
CA GLU A 26 28.62 -10.74 -11.99
C GLU A 26 27.22 -10.36 -11.47
N GLU A 27 26.29 -11.31 -11.42
CA GLU A 27 24.92 -11.02 -10.99
C GLU A 27 24.86 -10.55 -9.53
N LEU A 28 25.63 -11.19 -8.66
CA LEU A 28 25.71 -10.80 -7.27
C LEU A 28 26.31 -9.40 -7.11
N HIS A 29 27.33 -9.08 -7.91
CA HIS A 29 27.96 -7.76 -7.90
C HIS A 29 26.96 -6.66 -8.28
N ARG A 30 26.16 -6.90 -9.33
CA ARG A 30 25.11 -5.95 -9.77
C ARG A 30 24.02 -5.78 -8.73
N LEU A 31 23.56 -6.88 -8.12
CA LEU A 31 22.56 -6.82 -7.04
C LEU A 31 23.06 -5.99 -5.85
N ARG A 32 24.32 -6.15 -5.45
CA ARG A 32 24.93 -5.38 -4.35
C ARG A 32 25.03 -3.88 -4.63
N LYS A 33 25.29 -3.50 -5.88
CA LYS A 33 25.34 -2.10 -6.32
C LYS A 33 23.97 -1.44 -6.47
N SER A 34 22.89 -2.21 -6.41
CA SER A 34 21.54 -1.66 -6.48
C SER A 34 21.21 -0.84 -5.22
N PRO A 35 20.35 0.19 -5.30
CA PRO A 35 20.03 1.08 -4.16
C PRO A 35 19.53 0.36 -2.90
N ARG A 36 18.92 -0.82 -3.05
CA ARG A 36 18.40 -1.65 -1.95
C ARG A 36 19.15 -2.98 -1.81
N GLY A 37 20.26 -3.15 -2.53
CA GLY A 37 21.14 -4.30 -2.41
C GLY A 37 20.40 -5.65 -2.48
N LEU A 38 20.74 -6.52 -1.52
CA LEU A 38 20.12 -7.83 -1.36
C LEU A 38 18.94 -7.85 -0.38
N THR A 39 18.47 -6.69 0.13
CA THR A 39 17.26 -6.62 0.97
C THR A 39 15.99 -6.49 0.14
N GLU A 40 16.08 -5.84 -1.02
CA GLU A 40 15.02 -5.77 -2.02
C GLU A 40 15.63 -5.69 -3.42
N PHE A 41 15.24 -6.61 -4.30
CA PHE A 41 15.75 -6.68 -5.66
C PHE A 41 14.73 -7.30 -6.61
N THR A 42 15.02 -7.19 -7.90
CA THR A 42 14.17 -7.69 -8.98
C THR A 42 15.04 -8.44 -9.98
N ILE A 43 14.60 -9.62 -10.41
CA ILE A 43 15.31 -10.44 -11.39
C ILE A 43 14.37 -10.90 -12.50
N ALA A 44 14.91 -11.04 -13.70
CA ALA A 44 14.23 -11.65 -14.85
C ALA A 44 14.93 -12.96 -15.23
N ARG A 45 14.13 -13.97 -15.57
CA ARG A 45 14.54 -15.32 -15.99
C ARG A 45 13.52 -15.86 -16.98
N ASP A 46 13.84 -16.99 -17.61
CA ASP A 46 12.89 -17.74 -18.44
C ASP A 46 11.56 -17.94 -17.71
N ASP A 47 10.45 -17.70 -18.40
CA ASP A 47 9.11 -17.74 -17.81
C ASP A 47 8.81 -19.09 -17.17
N ASP A 48 9.26 -20.18 -17.80
CA ASP A 48 9.20 -21.55 -17.28
C ASP A 48 9.84 -21.72 -15.91
N THR A 49 10.81 -20.89 -15.53
CA THR A 49 11.46 -20.94 -14.21
C THR A 49 10.53 -20.39 -13.14
N PHE A 50 9.82 -19.31 -13.43
CA PHE A 50 8.94 -18.65 -12.48
C PHE A 50 7.51 -19.19 -12.52
N ALA A 51 7.00 -19.68 -13.65
CA ALA A 51 5.68 -20.29 -13.76
C ALA A 51 5.47 -21.49 -12.80
N LYS A 52 6.56 -22.12 -12.36
CA LYS A 52 6.55 -23.36 -11.56
C LYS A 52 6.16 -23.18 -10.08
N PHE A 53 6.28 -21.99 -9.47
CA PHE A 53 5.86 -21.76 -8.07
C PHE A 53 4.69 -20.79 -7.93
N ARG A 54 3.83 -21.11 -6.95
CA ARG A 54 2.74 -20.24 -6.50
C ARG A 54 3.26 -19.10 -5.63
N ARG A 55 2.80 -17.88 -5.92
CA ARG A 55 3.17 -16.63 -5.26
C ARG A 55 1.95 -16.00 -4.56
N PRO A 56 2.13 -15.06 -3.60
CA PRO A 56 3.38 -14.76 -2.92
C PRO A 56 3.80 -15.91 -2.00
N THR A 57 5.12 -16.10 -1.83
CA THR A 57 5.70 -17.13 -0.95
C THR A 57 7.02 -16.66 -0.35
N ALA A 58 7.52 -17.36 0.67
CA ALA A 58 8.82 -17.09 1.26
C ALA A 58 9.97 -17.61 0.37
N CYS A 59 11.16 -17.06 0.56
CA CYS A 59 12.38 -17.54 -0.07
C CYS A 59 13.61 -17.49 0.81
N LEU A 60 14.57 -18.34 0.48
CA LEU A 60 15.96 -18.25 0.91
C LEU A 60 16.81 -17.68 -0.23
N VAL A 61 17.68 -16.72 0.09
CA VAL A 61 18.64 -16.15 -0.85
C VAL A 61 20.04 -16.48 -0.37
N PHE A 62 20.78 -17.20 -1.21
CA PHE A 62 22.18 -17.54 -1.04
C PHE A 62 23.01 -16.76 -2.05
N PRO A 63 23.67 -15.67 -1.60
CA PRO A 63 24.63 -15.00 -2.43
C PRO A 63 25.94 -15.82 -2.39
N GLY A 64 26.49 -16.15 -3.54
CA GLY A 64 27.63 -17.03 -3.71
C GLY A 64 28.98 -16.33 -3.55
N GLY A 65 30.01 -17.13 -3.29
CA GLY A 65 31.39 -16.67 -3.10
C GLY A 65 31.78 -16.54 -1.63
N GLY A 66 32.50 -17.52 -1.10
CA GLY A 66 33.20 -17.47 0.20
C GLY A 66 32.34 -17.37 1.46
N ASP A 67 32.95 -17.72 2.61
CA ASP A 67 32.31 -17.79 3.93
C ASP A 67 31.75 -16.44 4.48
N ASP A 68 32.03 -15.32 3.82
CA ASP A 68 31.59 -13.99 4.27
C ASP A 68 30.16 -13.62 3.85
N VAL A 69 29.52 -14.47 3.04
CA VAL A 69 28.27 -14.11 2.37
C VAL A 69 27.06 -14.76 3.03
N LYS A 70 26.36 -13.94 3.82
CA LYS A 70 25.30 -14.38 4.73
C LYS A 70 23.97 -14.61 4.01
N ALA A 71 23.42 -15.81 4.18
CA ALA A 71 22.10 -16.22 3.75
C ALA A 71 21.02 -15.29 4.27
N ARG A 72 19.95 -15.14 3.48
CA ARG A 72 18.83 -14.25 3.79
C ARG A 72 17.51 -14.98 3.62
N PHE A 73 16.53 -14.57 4.40
CA PHE A 73 15.14 -15.01 4.29
C PHE A 73 14.27 -13.82 3.91
N GLY A 74 13.40 -14.01 2.93
CA GLY A 74 12.62 -12.92 2.35
C GLY A 74 11.31 -13.38 1.73
N LEU A 75 10.65 -12.43 1.08
CA LEU A 75 9.36 -12.58 0.44
C LEU A 75 9.51 -12.48 -1.08
N VAL A 76 8.99 -13.48 -1.78
CA VAL A 76 8.79 -13.46 -3.23
C VAL A 76 7.43 -12.82 -3.51
N GLY A 77 7.47 -11.66 -4.17
CA GLY A 77 6.31 -10.88 -4.54
C GLY A 77 5.74 -11.25 -5.91
N SER A 78 5.19 -10.24 -6.58
CA SER A 78 4.51 -10.38 -7.87
C SER A 78 5.44 -10.83 -9.00
N HIS A 79 4.79 -11.42 -10.02
CA HIS A 79 5.37 -11.85 -11.28
C HIS A 79 4.81 -10.98 -12.39
N THR A 80 5.65 -10.61 -13.34
CA THR A 80 5.26 -9.80 -14.50
C THR A 80 6.08 -10.24 -15.69
N SER A 81 5.44 -10.50 -16.82
CA SER A 81 6.13 -10.82 -18.07
C SER A 81 6.98 -9.63 -18.50
N VAL A 82 8.23 -9.88 -18.86
CA VAL A 82 9.16 -8.88 -19.42
C VAL A 82 9.19 -8.99 -20.94
N SER A 83 9.19 -10.21 -21.43
CA SER A 83 9.12 -10.58 -22.85
C SER A 83 8.30 -11.86 -22.99
N THR A 84 8.11 -12.33 -24.22
CA THR A 84 7.43 -13.62 -24.49
C THR A 84 8.12 -14.81 -23.81
N LEU A 85 9.43 -14.70 -23.54
CA LEU A 85 10.23 -15.80 -23.00
C LEU A 85 10.69 -15.56 -21.56
N GLU A 86 10.66 -14.32 -21.09
CA GLU A 86 11.17 -13.95 -19.77
C GLU A 86 10.10 -13.34 -18.89
N SER A 87 10.14 -13.74 -17.63
CA SER A 87 9.33 -13.13 -16.59
C SER A 87 10.19 -12.60 -15.47
N ARG A 88 9.64 -11.63 -14.76
CA ARG A 88 10.31 -10.91 -13.68
C ARG A 88 9.61 -11.15 -12.37
N VAL A 89 10.41 -11.33 -11.32
CA VAL A 89 9.94 -11.48 -9.95
C VAL A 89 10.67 -10.48 -9.05
N LYS A 90 9.94 -9.93 -8.09
CA LYS A 90 10.49 -9.04 -7.07
C LYS A 90 10.65 -9.78 -5.74
N VAL A 91 11.83 -9.67 -5.13
CA VAL A 91 12.12 -10.15 -3.78
C VAL A 91 12.20 -8.95 -2.83
N ARG A 92 11.57 -9.05 -1.66
CA ARG A 92 11.54 -7.99 -0.63
C ARG A 92 11.76 -8.57 0.75
N LEU A 93 12.05 -7.70 1.73
CA LEU A 93 12.27 -8.08 3.14
C LEU A 93 13.35 -9.16 3.31
N ALA A 94 14.31 -9.24 2.38
CA ALA A 94 15.35 -10.26 2.39
C ALA A 94 16.44 -9.92 3.42
N ASN A 95 16.18 -10.27 4.67
CA ASN A 95 17.05 -9.99 5.81
C ASN A 95 17.89 -11.20 6.18
N ARG A 96 19.01 -10.95 6.86
CA ARG A 96 19.96 -12.01 7.25
C ARG A 96 19.27 -13.03 8.14
N ILE A 97 19.57 -14.31 7.91
CA ILE A 97 19.09 -15.43 8.72
C ILE A 97 20.27 -16.29 9.19
N ARG A 98 20.07 -17.05 10.25
CA ARG A 98 21.00 -18.07 10.74
C ARG A 98 20.42 -19.47 10.53
N PRO A 99 21.21 -20.47 10.15
CA PRO A 99 22.61 -20.40 9.76
C PRO A 99 22.80 -19.54 8.50
N SER A 100 23.90 -18.80 8.45
CA SER A 100 24.14 -17.84 7.38
C SER A 100 24.81 -18.46 6.15
N THR A 101 25.03 -19.77 6.13
CA THR A 101 25.70 -20.47 5.04
C THR A 101 24.92 -21.71 4.63
N LYS A 102 25.10 -22.18 3.40
CA LYS A 102 24.49 -23.44 2.91
C LYS A 102 24.90 -24.63 3.78
N ALA A 103 26.20 -24.74 4.08
CA ALA A 103 26.73 -25.79 4.94
C ALA A 103 26.12 -25.74 6.35
N GLY A 104 25.92 -24.54 6.90
CA GLY A 104 25.24 -24.37 8.18
C GLY A 104 23.79 -24.85 8.13
N LEU A 105 23.06 -24.52 7.04
CA LEU A 105 21.67 -24.96 6.88
C LEU A 105 21.57 -26.50 6.71
N LEU A 106 22.50 -27.12 5.98
CA LEU A 106 22.57 -28.57 5.85
C LEU A 106 22.90 -29.27 7.17
N LYS A 107 23.68 -28.64 8.05
CA LYS A 107 23.93 -29.15 9.41
C LYS A 107 22.72 -29.01 10.32
N LEU A 108 21.93 -27.95 10.15
CA LEU A 108 20.70 -27.74 10.90
C LEU A 108 19.66 -28.80 10.53
N ILE A 109 19.51 -29.12 9.24
CA ILE A 109 18.57 -30.12 8.75
C ILE A 109 19.27 -31.46 8.64
N ALA A 110 19.39 -32.17 9.77
CA ALA A 110 20.09 -33.45 9.87
C ALA A 110 19.20 -34.66 9.51
N GLU A 111 17.88 -34.54 9.66
CA GLU A 111 16.94 -35.65 9.52
C GLU A 111 16.78 -36.12 8.07
N THR A 112 16.94 -37.42 7.83
CA THR A 112 16.60 -38.05 6.55
C THR A 112 15.08 -38.27 6.46
N PRO A 113 14.44 -38.09 5.29
CA PRO A 113 15.02 -37.81 3.96
C PRO A 113 15.16 -36.31 3.65
N HIS A 114 14.91 -35.42 4.61
CA HIS A 114 14.91 -33.97 4.38
C HIS A 114 16.31 -33.41 4.09
N SER A 115 17.33 -33.92 4.78
CA SER A 115 18.73 -33.55 4.60
C SER A 115 19.24 -33.84 3.18
N ASP A 116 18.95 -35.03 2.64
CA ASP A 116 19.38 -35.43 1.29
C ASP A 116 18.69 -34.60 0.21
N ARG A 117 17.38 -34.38 0.35
CA ARG A 117 16.61 -33.53 -0.59
C ARG A 117 17.07 -32.08 -0.55
N LEU A 118 17.38 -31.54 0.64
CA LEU A 118 17.90 -30.19 0.75
C LEU A 118 19.29 -30.09 0.10
N ARG A 119 20.16 -31.07 0.34
CA ARG A 119 21.50 -31.15 -0.27
C ARG A 119 21.41 -31.12 -1.79
N GLU A 120 20.60 -31.99 -2.37
CA GLU A 120 20.35 -32.05 -3.82
C GLU A 120 19.93 -30.68 -4.38
N ARG A 121 19.08 -29.93 -3.67
CA ARG A 121 18.61 -28.62 -4.14
C ARG A 121 19.66 -27.51 -3.97
N LEU A 122 20.44 -27.50 -2.89
CA LEU A 122 21.43 -26.46 -2.60
C LEU A 122 22.75 -26.63 -3.37
N GLU A 123 23.06 -27.86 -3.77
CA GLU A 123 24.24 -28.20 -4.60
C GLU A 123 23.92 -28.15 -6.10
N SER A 124 22.65 -28.03 -6.49
CA SER A 124 22.30 -27.85 -7.90
C SER A 124 22.83 -26.52 -8.47
N ASP A 125 23.28 -26.55 -9.72
CA ASP A 125 23.71 -25.36 -10.48
C ASP A 125 22.55 -24.43 -10.87
N LYS A 126 21.32 -24.78 -10.48
CA LYS A 126 20.13 -23.98 -10.76
C LYS A 126 20.11 -22.73 -9.89
N LEU A 127 20.06 -21.56 -10.53
CA LEU A 127 19.96 -20.26 -9.85
C LEU A 127 18.65 -20.09 -9.07
N VAL A 128 17.59 -20.81 -9.47
CA VAL A 128 16.28 -20.79 -8.80
C VAL A 128 15.78 -22.21 -8.65
N THR A 129 15.52 -22.61 -7.41
CA THR A 129 15.08 -23.97 -7.08
C THR A 129 13.93 -23.93 -6.09
N MET A 130 12.89 -24.71 -6.35
CA MET A 130 11.79 -24.90 -5.40
C MET A 130 12.08 -26.09 -4.50
N LEU A 131 11.81 -25.93 -3.21
CA LEU A 131 11.74 -27.07 -2.29
C LEU A 131 10.40 -27.79 -2.45
N THR A 132 10.28 -28.99 -1.88
CA THR A 132 8.95 -29.64 -1.76
C THR A 132 8.16 -29.00 -0.62
N SER A 133 6.83 -29.13 -0.63
CA SER A 133 5.97 -28.58 0.45
C SER A 133 6.36 -29.10 1.83
N SER A 134 6.63 -30.40 1.93
CA SER A 134 7.06 -31.06 3.17
C SER A 134 8.45 -30.58 3.63
N LEU A 135 9.42 -30.48 2.71
CA LEU A 135 10.75 -29.94 3.04
C LEU A 135 10.69 -28.46 3.42
N SER A 136 9.84 -27.68 2.76
CA SER A 136 9.66 -26.25 3.05
C SER A 136 9.17 -26.05 4.48
N ALA A 137 8.14 -26.79 4.91
CA ALA A 137 7.63 -26.70 6.27
C ALA A 137 8.68 -27.09 7.32
N HIS A 138 9.45 -28.16 7.06
CA HIS A 138 10.52 -28.59 7.95
C HIS A 138 11.64 -27.53 8.05
N VAL A 139 12.09 -26.96 6.92
CA VAL A 139 13.08 -25.87 6.91
C VAL A 139 12.60 -24.66 7.73
N ILE A 140 11.33 -24.25 7.59
CA ILE A 140 10.76 -23.16 8.38
C ILE A 140 10.79 -23.48 9.86
N ARG A 141 10.42 -24.69 10.26
CA ARG A 141 10.41 -25.10 11.66
C ARG A 141 11.80 -25.07 12.28
N GLU A 142 12.78 -25.66 11.60
CA GLU A 142 14.17 -25.68 12.08
C GLU A 142 14.78 -24.27 12.18
N LEU A 143 14.51 -23.41 11.19
CA LEU A 143 14.96 -22.02 11.24
C LEU A 143 14.28 -21.22 12.37
N ALA A 144 13.03 -21.53 12.69
CA ALA A 144 12.30 -20.88 13.76
C ALA A 144 12.77 -21.30 15.17
N GLN A 145 13.51 -22.41 15.32
CA GLN A 145 14.14 -22.77 16.60
C GLN A 145 15.27 -21.80 17.00
N ILE A 146 15.71 -20.92 16.09
CA ILE A 146 16.74 -19.92 16.36
C ILE A 146 16.07 -18.57 16.61
N ASP A 147 16.05 -18.11 17.87
CA ASP A 147 15.38 -16.85 18.28
C ASP A 147 15.77 -15.63 17.44
N ARG A 148 17.05 -15.55 17.04
CA ARG A 148 17.55 -14.45 16.19
C ARG A 148 16.89 -14.37 14.82
N ASN A 149 16.22 -15.44 14.37
CA ASN A 149 15.50 -15.47 13.10
C ASN A 149 14.05 -14.99 13.23
N HIS A 150 13.47 -14.99 14.44
CA HIS A 150 12.05 -14.72 14.66
C HIS A 150 11.62 -13.38 14.06
N GLY A 151 12.37 -12.31 14.29
CA GLY A 151 12.04 -10.99 13.74
C GLY A 151 11.92 -11.00 12.21
N THR A 152 12.92 -11.56 11.53
CA THR A 152 12.93 -11.68 10.06
C THR A 152 11.78 -12.56 9.55
N MET A 153 11.59 -13.74 10.17
CA MET A 153 10.58 -14.70 9.71
C MET A 153 9.17 -14.22 10.00
N ARG A 154 8.94 -13.58 11.15
CA ARG A 154 7.67 -12.96 11.53
C ARG A 154 7.29 -11.84 10.56
N SER A 155 8.21 -10.94 10.19
CA SER A 155 7.90 -9.89 9.20
C SER A 155 7.49 -10.45 7.83
N VAL A 156 8.08 -11.56 7.40
CA VAL A 156 7.67 -12.27 6.18
C VAL A 156 6.32 -12.95 6.37
N ALA A 157 6.10 -13.62 7.49
CA ALA A 157 4.84 -14.29 7.82
C ALA A 157 3.67 -13.30 7.88
N GLU A 158 3.85 -12.17 8.54
CA GLU A 158 2.87 -11.08 8.60
C GLU A 158 2.57 -10.55 7.19
N SER A 159 3.59 -10.32 6.38
CA SER A 159 3.40 -9.87 4.99
C SER A 159 2.63 -10.87 4.11
N LEU A 160 2.78 -12.17 4.37
CA LEU A 160 2.01 -13.24 3.74
C LEU A 160 0.58 -13.33 4.32
N SER A 161 0.42 -13.04 5.61
CA SER A 161 -0.85 -13.07 6.37
C SER A 161 -1.76 -11.91 6.03
N LEU A 162 -1.21 -10.76 5.61
CA LEU A 162 -2.01 -9.65 5.11
C LEU A 162 -2.90 -10.21 3.99
N SER A 163 -4.22 -10.20 4.20
CA SER A 163 -5.14 -10.55 3.12
C SER A 163 -4.87 -9.63 1.92
N GLU A 164 -5.24 -10.05 0.70
CA GLU A 164 -5.09 -9.16 -0.46
C GLU A 164 -5.68 -7.77 -0.20
N HIS A 165 -6.78 -7.71 0.55
CA HIS A 165 -7.39 -6.47 1.03
C HIS A 165 -6.47 -5.63 1.93
N HIS A 166 -5.73 -6.24 2.87
CA HIS A 166 -4.80 -5.51 3.73
C HIS A 166 -3.50 -5.10 3.00
N ARG A 167 -3.00 -5.90 2.05
CA ARG A 167 -1.89 -5.49 1.16
C ARG A 167 -2.30 -4.32 0.27
N THR A 168 -3.52 -4.37 -0.24
CA THR A 168 -4.16 -3.28 -0.97
C THR A 168 -4.18 -2.01 -0.12
N MET A 169 -4.78 -2.06 1.07
CA MET A 169 -4.86 -0.90 1.97
C MET A 169 -3.47 -0.34 2.32
N ALA A 170 -2.50 -1.20 2.69
CA ALA A 170 -1.14 -0.78 3.00
C ALA A 170 -0.38 -0.20 1.78
N SER A 171 -0.72 -0.59 0.56
CA SER A 171 -0.16 -0.03 -0.66
C SER A 171 -0.76 1.34 -0.98
N LEU A 172 -2.09 1.48 -0.86
CA LEU A 172 -2.80 2.74 -1.05
C LEU A 172 -2.30 3.80 -0.06
N GLN A 173 -2.19 3.42 1.21
CA GLN A 173 -1.70 4.31 2.25
C GLN A 173 -0.21 4.68 2.09
N ARG A 174 0.64 3.80 1.52
CA ARG A 174 2.01 4.21 1.19
C ARG A 174 2.06 5.22 0.04
N ASP A 175 1.27 5.03 -1.02
CA ASP A 175 1.20 6.03 -2.11
C ASP A 175 0.66 7.37 -1.61
N ALA A 176 -0.35 7.33 -0.73
CA ALA A 176 -0.90 8.49 -0.04
C ALA A 176 0.18 9.33 0.65
N VAL A 177 0.96 8.69 1.52
CA VAL A 177 2.01 9.37 2.30
C VAL A 177 3.15 9.82 1.39
N GLN A 178 3.59 9.00 0.44
CA GLN A 178 4.62 9.42 -0.52
C GLN A 178 4.15 10.56 -1.42
N THR A 179 2.86 10.63 -1.74
CA THR A 179 2.27 11.73 -2.49
C THR A 179 2.29 12.99 -1.65
N ALA A 180 1.84 12.93 -0.40
CA ALA A 180 1.93 14.04 0.56
C ALA A 180 3.36 14.59 0.68
N LEU A 181 4.34 13.71 0.90
CA LEU A 181 5.75 14.10 0.99
C LEU A 181 6.25 14.77 -0.29
N ARG A 182 5.98 14.18 -1.47
CA ARG A 182 6.43 14.77 -2.75
C ARG A 182 5.78 16.10 -3.07
N VAL A 183 4.52 16.30 -2.69
CA VAL A 183 3.84 17.61 -2.83
C VAL A 183 4.66 18.69 -2.11
N PHE A 184 5.32 18.39 -0.99
CA PHE A 184 6.10 19.38 -0.23
C PHE A 184 7.61 19.33 -0.45
N ASP A 185 8.17 18.17 -0.85
CA ASP A 185 9.61 17.91 -0.88
C ASP A 185 10.27 18.07 -2.27
N LEU A 186 9.50 18.33 -3.34
CA LEU A 186 10.09 18.46 -4.68
C LEU A 186 11.03 19.66 -4.92
N PHE A 187 11.36 20.44 -3.87
CA PHE A 187 12.47 21.41 -3.90
C PHE A 187 13.18 21.53 -2.54
N GLY A 188 13.50 20.40 -1.89
CA GLY A 188 14.50 20.27 -0.80
C GLY A 188 14.43 21.32 0.31
N GLY A 189 13.55 21.13 1.29
CA GLY A 189 13.55 21.96 2.51
C GLY A 189 12.25 22.07 3.29
N ALA A 190 11.26 21.19 3.06
CA ALA A 190 10.10 21.12 3.94
C ALA A 190 10.50 20.42 5.26
N VAL A 191 9.99 20.92 6.39
CA VAL A 191 10.21 20.32 7.71
C VAL A 191 8.91 19.68 8.17
N LEU A 192 9.00 18.47 8.71
CA LEU A 192 7.89 17.77 9.35
C LEU A 192 7.65 18.43 10.71
N GLU A 193 6.54 19.17 10.86
CA GLU A 193 6.27 19.93 12.09
C GLU A 193 5.70 19.03 13.19
N SER A 194 4.79 18.12 12.82
CA SER A 194 4.22 17.16 13.76
C SER A 194 3.63 15.96 13.02
N VAL A 195 3.75 14.80 13.67
CA VAL A 195 3.05 13.57 13.29
C VAL A 195 2.38 13.02 14.53
N VAL A 196 1.08 12.77 14.43
CA VAL A 196 0.33 12.08 15.48
C VAL A 196 -0.11 10.74 14.94
N LEU A 197 0.37 9.67 15.58
CA LEU A 197 0.10 8.27 15.25
C LEU A 197 -0.74 7.65 16.37
N GLY A 198 -1.70 6.81 16.01
CA GLY A 198 -2.59 6.17 16.97
C GLY A 198 -1.88 4.97 17.56
N GLU A 199 -1.86 4.86 18.89
CA GLU A 199 -1.22 3.72 19.54
C GLU A 199 -1.86 2.39 19.12
N GLY A 200 -1.03 1.38 18.89
CA GLY A 200 -1.46 0.02 18.55
C GLY A 200 -1.95 -0.20 17.11
N GLN A 201 -1.96 0.82 16.25
CA GLN A 201 -2.32 0.69 14.82
C GLN A 201 -1.08 0.96 13.95
N GLU A 202 -0.65 -0.02 13.14
CA GLU A 202 0.41 0.20 12.14
C GLU A 202 -0.10 1.14 11.03
N THR A 203 0.12 2.44 11.17
CA THR A 203 -0.23 3.42 10.14
C THR A 203 0.89 3.53 9.10
N ALA A 204 0.56 3.87 7.85
CA ALA A 204 1.58 4.07 6.82
C ALA A 204 2.49 5.28 7.08
N LEU A 205 2.04 6.26 7.87
CA LEU A 205 2.84 7.40 8.32
C LEU A 205 4.00 6.96 9.22
N ALA A 206 3.74 6.03 10.14
CA ALA A 206 4.77 5.42 10.99
C ALA A 206 5.84 4.68 10.18
N ARG A 207 5.44 4.02 9.08
CA ARG A 207 6.38 3.28 8.21
C ARG A 207 7.25 4.17 7.35
N VAL A 208 6.85 5.42 7.12
CA VAL A 208 7.62 6.37 6.29
C VAL A 208 8.58 7.20 7.14
N SER A 209 8.18 7.62 8.36
CA SER A 209 9.11 8.22 9.31
C SER A 209 10.27 7.28 9.66
N VAL A 210 9.99 5.99 9.85
CA VAL A 210 11.01 4.95 10.08
C VAL A 210 11.95 4.74 8.89
N VAL A 211 11.54 5.13 7.67
CA VAL A 211 12.37 5.00 6.45
C VAL A 211 13.22 6.25 6.20
N GLU A 212 12.82 7.42 6.68
CA GLU A 212 13.65 8.64 6.67
C GLU A 212 14.65 8.66 7.83
N ASP A 213 14.23 8.30 9.04
CA ASP A 213 15.07 8.27 10.25
C ASP A 213 15.73 6.91 10.47
N ALA A 214 16.40 6.37 9.46
CA ALA A 214 17.06 5.06 9.53
C ALA A 214 18.27 4.97 10.51
N VAL A 215 18.38 5.89 11.49
CA VAL A 215 19.33 5.79 12.60
C VAL A 215 18.69 6.09 13.98
N VAL A 216 17.46 6.60 14.08
CA VAL A 216 16.93 6.98 15.41
C VAL A 216 15.79 6.06 15.84
N GLU A 217 16.06 5.37 16.95
CA GLU A 217 15.10 4.67 17.83
C GLU A 217 14.72 3.24 17.47
N HIS A 218 15.68 2.38 17.77
CA HIS A 218 15.50 1.01 18.23
C HIS A 218 14.70 0.89 19.57
N ASP A 219 14.16 1.97 20.15
CA ASP A 219 13.75 1.98 21.58
C ASP A 219 12.28 2.33 21.90
N ALA A 220 11.35 2.24 20.96
CA ALA A 220 9.94 2.54 21.25
C ALA A 220 9.10 1.33 21.75
N ARG A 221 9.70 0.27 22.32
CA ARG A 221 8.99 -1.03 22.46
C ARG A 221 8.68 -1.59 23.84
N HIS A 222 9.09 -1.05 24.98
CA HIS A 222 8.62 -1.59 26.28
C HIS A 222 8.71 -0.56 27.42
N VAL A 223 7.57 -0.19 28.02
CA VAL A 223 7.52 0.35 29.40
C VAL A 223 6.59 -0.56 30.21
N PRO A 224 7.10 -1.34 31.18
CA PRO A 224 6.28 -2.15 32.07
C PRO A 224 5.53 -1.28 33.09
N GLY A 225 4.22 -1.51 33.27
CA GLY A 225 3.46 -0.98 34.41
C GLY A 225 2.39 0.09 34.12
N TYR A 226 2.03 0.35 32.87
CA TYR A 226 0.97 1.29 32.52
C TYR A 226 -0.08 0.63 31.63
N ASP A 227 -1.34 0.67 32.06
CA ASP A 227 -2.52 0.43 31.21
C ASP A 227 -2.92 1.77 30.59
N LEU A 228 -3.02 1.85 29.25
CA LEU A 228 -3.47 3.07 28.58
C LEU A 228 -4.94 2.96 28.17
N ALA A 229 -5.72 3.92 28.65
CA ALA A 229 -7.06 4.23 28.18
C ALA A 229 -6.99 4.76 26.73
N GLU A 230 -8.02 4.42 25.94
CA GLU A 230 -8.18 4.69 24.51
C GLU A 230 -7.57 6.02 24.02
N SER A 231 -6.67 5.95 23.04
CA SER A 231 -6.06 7.10 22.35
C SER A 231 -6.40 7.08 20.86
N ASP A 232 -7.20 8.06 20.44
CA ASP A 232 -8.10 7.99 19.29
C ASP A 232 -7.59 8.78 18.05
N LEU A 233 -6.32 8.64 17.64
CA LEU A 233 -5.70 9.45 16.56
C LEU A 233 -4.96 8.61 15.49
N THR A 234 -5.64 8.10 14.46
CA THR A 234 -5.08 7.12 13.49
C THR A 234 -4.13 7.67 12.39
N GLY A 235 -3.59 8.88 12.50
CA GLY A 235 -2.59 9.42 11.54
C GLY A 235 -2.91 10.81 10.98
N ARG A 236 -2.31 11.85 11.56
CA ARG A 236 -2.29 13.23 11.01
C ARG A 236 -0.84 13.64 10.80
N ALA A 237 -0.54 14.20 9.63
CA ALA A 237 0.76 14.80 9.35
C ALA A 237 0.60 16.25 8.93
N VAL A 238 1.41 17.11 9.52
CA VAL A 238 1.47 18.54 9.19
C VAL A 238 2.86 18.86 8.63
N PHE A 239 2.88 19.38 7.41
CA PHE A 239 4.08 19.78 6.69
C PHE A 239 4.14 21.30 6.59
N THR A 240 5.31 21.86 6.85
CA THR A 240 5.56 23.30 6.70
C THR A 240 6.81 23.58 5.86
N LYS A 241 6.75 24.63 5.05
CA LYS A 241 7.89 25.16 4.28
C LYS A 241 7.75 26.68 4.13
N GLY A 242 8.55 27.44 4.87
CA GLY A 242 8.38 28.90 4.93
C GLY A 242 6.98 29.27 5.44
N SER A 243 6.18 29.98 4.64
CA SER A 243 4.77 30.31 4.93
C SER A 243 3.75 29.28 4.40
N GLU A 244 4.22 28.19 3.78
CA GLU A 244 3.36 27.14 3.24
C GLU A 244 3.05 26.08 4.31
N ARG A 245 1.76 25.69 4.43
CA ARG A 245 1.31 24.65 5.35
C ARG A 245 0.31 23.71 4.69
N LEU A 246 0.59 22.40 4.75
CA LEU A 246 -0.28 21.32 4.28
C LEU A 246 -0.56 20.34 5.41
N GLU A 247 -1.83 20.03 5.59
CA GLU A 247 -2.28 19.02 6.52
C GLU A 247 -2.83 17.83 5.73
N VAL A 248 -2.37 16.64 6.11
CA VAL A 248 -2.78 15.38 5.50
C VAL A 248 -3.42 14.49 6.56
N TYR A 249 -4.65 14.09 6.28
CA TYR A 249 -5.43 13.21 7.13
C TYR A 249 -5.64 11.87 6.42
N THR A 250 -5.31 10.78 7.10
CA THR A 250 -5.70 9.44 6.65
C THR A 250 -7.11 9.12 7.16
N ALA A 251 -8.04 8.81 6.27
CA ALA A 251 -9.45 8.66 6.59
C ALA A 251 -9.84 7.29 7.20
N ASN A 252 -8.87 6.47 7.64
CA ASN A 252 -9.07 5.16 8.26
C ASN A 252 -9.90 5.14 9.57
N ARG A 253 -10.45 6.29 9.98
CA ARG A 253 -11.55 6.38 10.94
C ARG A 253 -12.83 6.05 10.13
N ARG A 254 -13.48 4.91 10.41
CA ARG A 254 -14.83 4.59 9.86
C ARG A 254 -15.78 5.81 9.81
N PRO A 255 -15.76 6.77 10.76
CA PRO A 255 -16.48 8.04 10.65
C PRO A 255 -16.12 8.93 9.45
N LEU A 256 -14.84 9.21 9.15
CA LEU A 256 -14.46 10.07 8.01
C LEU A 256 -14.83 9.40 6.69
N GLU A 257 -14.56 8.10 6.58
CA GLU A 257 -14.96 7.28 5.43
C GLU A 257 -16.49 7.23 5.27
N ARG A 258 -17.25 7.05 6.36
CA ARG A 258 -18.72 7.06 6.32
C ARG A 258 -19.28 8.41 5.90
N VAL A 259 -18.66 9.51 6.33
CA VAL A 259 -19.15 10.86 6.03
C VAL A 259 -18.81 11.26 4.60
N PHE A 260 -17.53 11.21 4.23
CA PHE A 260 -17.06 11.76 2.96
C PHE A 260 -16.90 10.71 1.85
N GLY A 261 -16.79 9.42 2.20
CA GLY A 261 -16.50 8.35 1.23
C GLY A 261 -15.09 8.41 0.63
N VAL A 262 -14.10 8.93 1.36
CA VAL A 262 -12.73 9.13 0.84
C VAL A 262 -11.68 8.45 1.71
N ASP A 263 -10.52 8.16 1.12
CA ASP A 263 -9.38 7.56 1.84
C ASP A 263 -8.41 8.62 2.39
N LEU A 264 -8.36 9.80 1.76
CA LEU A 264 -7.46 10.88 2.12
C LEU A 264 -8.10 12.25 2.02
N ILE A 265 -7.53 13.18 2.78
CA ILE A 265 -7.85 14.59 2.72
C ILE A 265 -6.55 15.40 2.68
N TYR A 266 -6.37 16.17 1.61
CA TYR A 266 -5.32 17.19 1.48
C TYR A 266 -5.91 18.55 1.77
N LEU A 267 -5.43 19.20 2.84
CA LEU A 267 -5.83 20.56 3.20
C LEU A 267 -4.62 21.49 3.10
N ASN A 268 -4.60 22.35 2.10
CA ASN A 268 -3.56 23.36 1.94
C ASN A 268 -4.08 24.69 2.49
N ALA A 269 -3.57 25.04 3.67
CA ALA A 269 -4.02 26.21 4.42
C ALA A 269 -3.62 27.52 3.74
N THR A 270 -2.45 27.54 3.09
CA THR A 270 -1.88 28.74 2.45
C THR A 270 -2.64 29.14 1.20
N ARG A 271 -3.15 28.16 0.43
CA ARG A 271 -3.95 28.40 -0.78
C ARG A 271 -5.45 28.29 -0.55
N GLN A 272 -5.86 28.00 0.69
CA GLN A 272 -7.25 27.83 1.11
C GLN A 272 -8.00 26.87 0.17
N ASN A 273 -7.39 25.72 -0.14
CA ASN A 273 -8.01 24.67 -0.94
C ASN A 273 -7.96 23.31 -0.23
N ILE A 274 -8.96 22.49 -0.53
CA ILE A 274 -9.09 21.12 -0.04
C ILE A 274 -9.38 20.18 -1.21
N VAL A 275 -8.69 19.03 -1.21
CA VAL A 275 -8.83 17.96 -2.20
C VAL A 275 -8.94 16.64 -1.48
N MET A 276 -9.95 15.84 -1.84
CA MET A 276 -10.26 14.58 -1.18
C MET A 276 -10.25 13.43 -2.19
N PRO A 277 -9.11 12.77 -2.40
CA PRO A 277 -9.05 11.63 -3.29
C PRO A 277 -9.52 10.34 -2.60
N GLN A 278 -10.26 9.56 -3.36
CA GLN A 278 -10.55 8.17 -3.05
C GLN A 278 -9.75 7.25 -3.98
N TYR A 279 -9.13 6.23 -3.40
CA TYR A 279 -8.26 5.31 -4.07
C TYR A 279 -9.03 4.09 -4.58
N LYS A 280 -8.72 3.66 -5.81
CA LYS A 280 -9.24 2.43 -6.41
C LYS A 280 -8.11 1.63 -7.03
N MET A 281 -8.20 0.31 -6.92
CA MET A 281 -7.21 -0.60 -7.49
C MET A 281 -7.58 -0.99 -8.91
N LEU A 282 -6.59 -0.97 -9.79
CA LEU A 282 -6.69 -1.54 -11.13
C LEU A 282 -6.23 -2.99 -11.08
N GLU A 283 -6.97 -3.85 -11.76
CA GLU A 283 -6.60 -5.23 -12.00
C GLU A 283 -5.96 -5.37 -13.38
N PRO A 284 -4.89 -6.18 -13.51
CA PRO A 284 -4.36 -6.52 -14.82
C PRO A 284 -5.40 -7.34 -15.59
N ARG A 285 -5.47 -7.11 -16.88
CA ARG A 285 -6.23 -7.91 -17.82
C ARG A 285 -5.33 -8.25 -18.99
N ASP A 286 -5.16 -9.55 -19.22
CA ASP A 286 -4.62 -10.06 -20.47
C ASP A 286 -5.61 -9.74 -21.60
N ALA A 287 -5.31 -8.68 -22.36
CA ALA A 287 -5.91 -8.49 -23.67
C ALA A 287 -4.96 -9.14 -24.68
N GLY A 288 -5.49 -9.83 -25.70
CA GLY A 288 -4.68 -10.63 -26.64
C GLY A 288 -3.51 -9.90 -27.31
N ASP A 289 -3.52 -8.55 -27.31
CA ASP A 289 -2.49 -7.68 -27.88
C ASP A 289 -1.68 -6.87 -26.83
N GLY A 290 -1.86 -7.10 -25.52
CA GLY A 290 -1.13 -6.41 -24.44
C GLY A 290 -1.76 -6.49 -23.04
N GLU A 291 -1.03 -6.06 -22.00
CA GLU A 291 -1.54 -5.99 -20.62
C GLU A 291 -2.30 -4.67 -20.39
N ASP A 292 -3.63 -4.70 -20.43
CA ASP A 292 -4.48 -3.54 -20.04
C ASP A 292 -4.75 -3.59 -18.53
N TRP A 293 -4.96 -2.43 -17.92
CA TRP A 293 -5.24 -2.30 -16.49
C TRP A 293 -6.59 -1.67 -16.30
N ILE A 294 -7.49 -2.42 -15.65
CA ILE A 294 -8.90 -2.07 -15.61
C ILE A 294 -9.45 -1.98 -14.20
N TYR A 295 -10.35 -1.02 -14.02
CA TYR A 295 -11.20 -0.94 -12.84
C TYR A 295 -12.66 -1.14 -13.24
N ARG A 296 -13.39 -1.93 -12.47
CA ARG A 296 -14.83 -2.13 -12.62
C ARG A 296 -15.51 -1.55 -11.38
N PRO A 297 -16.26 -0.45 -11.54
CA PRO A 297 -17.08 0.09 -10.45
C PRO A 297 -18.08 -0.94 -9.94
N ASP A 298 -18.30 -0.90 -8.62
CA ASP A 298 -19.29 -1.68 -7.90
C ASP A 298 -20.33 -0.74 -7.25
N ASP A 299 -21.35 -1.34 -6.63
CA ASP A 299 -22.43 -0.59 -5.96
C ASP A 299 -21.89 0.22 -4.76
N GLN A 300 -20.77 -0.21 -4.18
CA GLN A 300 -20.11 0.53 -3.11
C GLN A 300 -19.59 1.88 -3.62
N LEU A 301 -18.86 1.92 -4.73
CA LEU A 301 -18.41 3.17 -5.34
C LEU A 301 -19.58 4.07 -5.71
N GLU A 302 -20.70 3.51 -6.16
CA GLU A 302 -21.87 4.32 -6.45
C GLU A 302 -22.35 5.07 -5.21
N SER A 303 -22.49 4.37 -4.08
CA SER A 303 -22.87 4.99 -2.81
C SER A 303 -21.87 6.05 -2.34
N GLU A 304 -20.58 5.84 -2.59
CA GLU A 304 -19.51 6.77 -2.24
C GLU A 304 -19.60 8.05 -3.07
N ILE A 305 -19.81 7.92 -4.38
CA ILE A 305 -20.01 9.04 -5.30
C ILE A 305 -21.27 9.84 -4.93
N GLU A 306 -22.36 9.17 -4.56
CA GLU A 306 -23.57 9.84 -4.09
C GLU A 306 -23.31 10.69 -2.83
N ARG A 307 -22.51 10.19 -1.89
CA ARG A 307 -22.07 10.99 -0.73
C ARG A 307 -21.18 12.15 -1.15
N MET A 308 -20.23 11.95 -2.06
CA MET A 308 -19.36 13.05 -2.54
C MET A 308 -20.17 14.19 -3.17
N ARG A 309 -21.27 13.89 -3.87
CA ARG A 309 -22.14 14.91 -4.47
C ARG A 309 -22.78 15.83 -3.44
N THR A 310 -23.03 15.37 -2.21
CA THR A 310 -23.64 16.22 -1.16
C THR A 310 -22.71 17.34 -0.68
N PHE A 311 -21.41 17.22 -0.95
CA PHE A 311 -20.38 18.17 -0.52
C PHE A 311 -19.85 19.03 -1.69
N GLN A 312 -20.47 18.96 -2.86
CA GLN A 312 -20.12 19.84 -3.98
C GLN A 312 -20.64 21.25 -3.69
N GLY A 313 -19.73 22.14 -3.29
CA GLY A 313 -20.04 23.55 -3.04
C GLY A 313 -20.15 24.35 -4.33
N GLN A 314 -21.13 25.25 -4.40
CA GLN A 314 -21.32 26.21 -5.50
C GLN A 314 -20.89 27.63 -5.14
N ALA A 315 -19.99 27.77 -4.15
CA ALA A 315 -19.53 29.08 -3.71
C ALA A 315 -18.87 29.84 -4.87
N THR A 316 -19.22 31.12 -5.02
CA THR A 316 -18.64 31.99 -6.02
C THR A 316 -17.18 32.28 -5.65
N PRO A 317 -16.21 32.00 -6.55
CA PRO A 317 -14.80 32.27 -6.28
C PRO A 317 -14.51 33.75 -5.97
N GLY A 318 -13.71 34.00 -4.94
CA GLY A 318 -13.10 35.31 -4.73
C GLY A 318 -12.06 35.67 -5.82
N ALA A 319 -11.65 36.94 -5.86
CA ALA A 319 -10.75 37.48 -6.91
C ALA A 319 -9.38 36.77 -7.03
N TYR A 320 -8.91 36.13 -5.96
CA TYR A 320 -7.64 35.39 -5.91
C TYR A 320 -7.84 33.87 -5.78
N GLU A 321 -9.06 33.39 -6.02
CA GLU A 321 -9.44 31.97 -5.87
C GLU A 321 -9.69 31.27 -7.20
N TYR A 322 -8.99 31.69 -8.25
CA TYR A 322 -9.07 31.02 -9.54
C TYR A 322 -8.67 29.55 -9.40
N ARG A 323 -9.52 28.65 -9.93
CA ARG A 323 -9.29 27.21 -10.03
C ARG A 323 -9.43 26.80 -11.49
N LEU A 324 -8.51 25.95 -11.97
CA LEU A 324 -8.69 25.25 -13.25
C LEU A 324 -9.84 24.25 -13.16
N ASN A 325 -10.02 23.65 -11.98
CA ASN A 325 -11.15 22.79 -11.67
C ASN A 325 -11.45 22.88 -10.16
N SER A 326 -12.64 23.35 -9.78
CA SER A 326 -13.08 23.51 -8.38
C SER A 326 -13.58 22.21 -7.73
N GLN A 327 -13.48 21.07 -8.43
CA GLN A 327 -13.89 19.78 -7.92
C GLN A 327 -13.10 19.42 -6.65
N VAL A 328 -13.81 18.97 -5.61
CA VAL A 328 -13.20 18.55 -4.34
C VAL A 328 -12.73 17.10 -4.40
N PHE A 329 -13.53 16.24 -5.05
CA PHE A 329 -13.36 14.79 -5.02
C PHE A 329 -12.68 14.25 -6.28
N TYR A 330 -11.80 13.27 -6.08
CA TYR A 330 -11.03 12.66 -7.17
C TYR A 330 -10.96 11.16 -6.97
N LEU A 331 -10.94 10.42 -8.08
CA LEU A 331 -10.63 9.00 -8.07
C LEU A 331 -9.17 8.80 -8.48
N ARG A 332 -8.42 8.16 -7.60
CA ARG A 332 -7.00 7.86 -7.78
C ARG A 332 -6.83 6.37 -7.99
N PHE A 333 -6.40 6.00 -9.19
CA PHE A 333 -6.27 4.62 -9.60
C PHE A 333 -4.83 4.15 -9.43
N VAL A 334 -4.65 3.01 -8.77
CA VAL A 334 -3.34 2.41 -8.50
C VAL A 334 -3.33 1.00 -9.07
N LYS A 335 -2.33 0.66 -9.89
CA LYS A 335 -2.12 -0.71 -10.36
C LYS A 335 -1.81 -1.65 -9.19
N ARG A 336 -2.57 -2.74 -9.06
CA ARG A 336 -2.27 -3.80 -8.10
C ARG A 336 -0.85 -4.33 -8.34
N ASP A 337 -0.08 -4.47 -7.26
CA ASP A 337 1.30 -4.98 -7.28
C ASP A 337 2.37 -4.18 -8.08
N ALA A 338 2.07 -2.96 -8.53
CA ALA A 338 3.07 -2.12 -9.19
C ALA A 338 4.11 -1.59 -8.19
N GLY A 339 5.25 -2.27 -8.08
CA GLY A 339 6.44 -1.78 -7.38
C GLY A 339 7.13 -0.56 -8.02
N SER A 340 6.43 0.18 -8.91
CA SER A 340 6.93 1.25 -9.78
C SER A 340 6.05 2.51 -9.67
N LYS A 341 6.68 3.69 -9.71
CA LYS A 341 6.04 5.02 -9.74
C LYS A 341 5.14 5.25 -10.99
N SER A 342 5.12 4.33 -11.96
CA SER A 342 4.42 4.47 -13.25
C SER A 342 2.99 3.90 -13.29
N GLY A 343 2.42 3.50 -12.15
CA GLY A 343 1.13 2.81 -12.08
C GLY A 343 -0.02 3.62 -11.47
N VAL A 344 0.12 4.94 -11.31
CA VAL A 344 -0.87 5.77 -10.62
C VAL A 344 -1.36 6.91 -11.52
N PHE A 345 -2.67 7.02 -11.67
CA PHE A 345 -3.32 8.16 -12.31
C PHE A 345 -4.51 8.67 -11.51
N THR A 346 -4.96 9.87 -11.80
CA THR A 346 -6.06 10.51 -11.07
C THR A 346 -7.01 11.17 -12.05
N ILE A 347 -8.31 11.05 -11.80
CA ILE A 347 -9.35 11.78 -12.53
C ILE A 347 -10.29 12.46 -11.53
N PRO A 348 -10.80 13.65 -11.85
CA PRO A 348 -11.94 14.22 -11.16
C PRO A 348 -13.19 13.32 -11.21
N ILE A 349 -14.07 13.40 -10.21
CA ILE A 349 -15.39 12.72 -10.22
C ILE A 349 -16.24 13.12 -11.43
N ASP A 350 -16.27 14.40 -11.84
CA ASP A 350 -17.05 14.84 -13.00
C ASP A 350 -16.52 14.23 -14.31
N HIS A 351 -15.20 14.00 -14.39
CA HIS A 351 -14.61 13.23 -15.48
C HIS A 351 -15.04 11.76 -15.43
N PHE A 352 -15.05 11.13 -14.25
CA PHE A 352 -15.57 9.77 -14.09
C PHE A 352 -17.01 9.64 -14.56
N GLU A 353 -17.87 10.61 -14.23
CA GLU A 353 -19.27 10.63 -14.64
C GLU A 353 -19.41 10.75 -16.17
N ARG A 354 -18.56 11.56 -16.82
CA ARG A 354 -18.51 11.62 -18.29
C ARG A 354 -18.08 10.29 -18.91
N LEU A 355 -17.09 9.61 -18.32
CA LEU A 355 -16.65 8.29 -18.79
C LEU A 355 -17.76 7.25 -18.67
N ARG A 356 -18.62 7.34 -17.64
CA ARG A 356 -19.76 6.44 -17.46
C ARG A 356 -20.78 6.53 -18.59
N ALA A 357 -20.94 7.72 -19.16
CA ALA A 357 -21.79 7.95 -20.33
C ALA A 357 -21.11 7.57 -21.67
N ASP A 358 -19.79 7.41 -21.69
CA ASP A 358 -19.02 7.13 -22.89
C ASP A 358 -19.16 5.65 -23.33
N PRO A 359 -19.62 5.36 -24.56
CA PRO A 359 -19.64 4.01 -25.12
C PRO A 359 -18.26 3.35 -25.15
N GLY A 360 -17.17 4.12 -25.29
CA GLY A 360 -15.79 3.63 -25.28
C GLY A 360 -15.39 3.00 -23.94
N SER A 361 -16.08 3.34 -22.85
CA SER A 361 -15.85 2.78 -21.52
C SER A 361 -16.65 1.50 -21.26
N ARG A 362 -17.30 0.93 -22.28
CA ARG A 362 -18.07 -0.32 -22.18
C ARG A 362 -17.18 -1.53 -22.49
N GLY A 363 -17.40 -2.60 -21.75
CA GLY A 363 -16.78 -3.90 -22.01
C GLY A 363 -17.48 -4.65 -23.14
N PRO A 364 -16.90 -5.78 -23.62
CA PRO A 364 -17.52 -6.63 -24.64
C PRO A 364 -18.92 -7.14 -24.26
N ARG A 365 -19.23 -7.18 -22.96
CA ARG A 365 -20.54 -7.57 -22.41
C ARG A 365 -21.39 -6.37 -21.94
N GLY A 366 -21.08 -5.15 -22.37
CA GLY A 366 -21.84 -3.93 -22.03
C GLY A 366 -21.59 -3.34 -20.62
N GLY A 367 -20.88 -4.05 -19.74
CA GLY A 367 -20.52 -3.54 -18.41
C GLY A 367 -19.57 -2.35 -18.47
N PHE A 368 -19.75 -1.37 -17.57
CA PHE A 368 -18.86 -0.21 -17.46
C PHE A 368 -17.49 -0.61 -16.90
N ARG A 369 -16.42 -0.04 -17.45
CA ARG A 369 -15.04 -0.22 -16.99
C ARG A 369 -14.24 1.04 -17.24
N ILE A 370 -13.23 1.27 -16.41
CA ILE A 370 -12.16 2.23 -16.69
C ILE A 370 -10.95 1.42 -17.14
N SER A 371 -10.38 1.78 -18.28
CA SER A 371 -9.19 1.16 -18.87
C SER A 371 -8.16 2.25 -19.10
N ILE A 372 -6.91 2.01 -18.70
CA ILE A 372 -5.81 2.98 -18.93
C ILE A 372 -5.68 3.27 -20.42
N ASP A 373 -5.75 2.23 -21.25
CA ASP A 373 -5.59 2.36 -22.69
C ASP A 373 -6.73 3.16 -23.31
N SER A 374 -7.97 2.90 -22.85
CA SER A 374 -9.17 3.61 -23.32
C SER A 374 -9.17 5.10 -22.95
N LEU A 375 -8.49 5.48 -21.86
CA LEU A 375 -8.31 6.89 -21.51
C LEU A 375 -7.37 7.62 -22.47
N ALA A 376 -6.50 6.93 -23.19
CA ALA A 376 -5.58 7.49 -24.18
C ALA A 376 -4.79 8.72 -23.67
N GLY A 377 -4.35 8.67 -22.41
CA GLY A 377 -3.60 9.76 -21.75
C GLY A 377 -4.45 10.90 -21.20
N ARG A 378 -5.79 10.84 -21.30
CA ARG A 378 -6.72 11.80 -20.70
C ARG A 378 -6.90 11.53 -19.22
N TYR A 379 -5.87 11.80 -18.41
CA TYR A 379 -5.92 11.71 -16.95
C TYR A 379 -4.79 12.53 -16.33
N LEU A 380 -4.91 12.88 -15.05
CA LEU A 380 -3.83 13.53 -14.31
C LEU A 380 -2.79 12.48 -13.91
N ARG A 381 -1.55 12.69 -14.33
CA ARG A 381 -0.39 11.93 -13.86
C ARG A 381 -0.04 12.37 -12.43
N GLN A 382 0.67 11.51 -11.69
CA GLN A 382 1.04 11.77 -10.28
C GLN A 382 1.61 13.18 -10.06
N THR A 383 2.65 13.58 -10.80
CA THR A 383 3.29 14.90 -10.62
C THR A 383 2.34 16.04 -10.95
N ALA A 384 1.56 15.94 -12.02
CA ALA A 384 0.62 16.99 -12.41
C ALA A 384 -0.48 17.20 -11.35
N PHE A 385 -1.04 16.11 -10.81
CA PHE A 385 -2.00 16.19 -9.71
C PHE A 385 -1.38 16.90 -8.49
N GLN A 386 -0.19 16.47 -8.08
CA GLN A 386 0.51 17.03 -6.92
C GLN A 386 0.77 18.55 -7.05
N GLU A 387 1.27 18.98 -8.22
CA GLU A 387 1.55 20.39 -8.51
C GLU A 387 0.29 21.26 -8.51
N LEU A 388 -0.81 20.73 -9.04
CA LEU A 388 -2.10 21.42 -9.05
C LEU A 388 -2.69 21.58 -7.64
N VAL A 389 -2.58 20.55 -6.79
CA VAL A 389 -3.01 20.63 -5.38
C VAL A 389 -2.18 21.68 -4.63
N ARG A 390 -0.85 21.62 -4.78
CA ARG A 390 0.09 22.54 -4.11
C ARG A 390 -0.15 24.00 -4.48
N SER A 391 -0.29 24.24 -5.78
CA SER A 391 -0.47 25.60 -6.32
C SER A 391 -1.86 26.15 -6.06
N GLY A 392 -2.79 25.33 -5.57
CA GLY A 392 -4.18 25.73 -5.33
C GLY A 392 -5.01 25.86 -6.61
N TYR A 393 -4.59 25.27 -7.73
CA TYR A 393 -5.34 25.33 -8.99
C TYR A 393 -6.47 24.31 -9.08
N ILE A 394 -6.48 23.31 -8.19
CA ILE A 394 -7.59 22.36 -8.06
C ILE A 394 -8.04 22.22 -6.61
N GLY A 395 -9.26 21.71 -6.43
CA GLY A 395 -9.90 21.62 -5.13
C GLY A 395 -10.83 22.79 -4.84
N ALA A 396 -11.45 22.73 -3.68
CA ALA A 396 -12.47 23.71 -3.31
C ALA A 396 -11.91 25.14 -3.20
N ASN A 397 -12.82 26.09 -3.39
CA ASN A 397 -12.63 27.52 -3.09
C ASN A 397 -12.53 27.78 -1.58
N ALA A 398 -12.16 28.99 -1.17
CA ALA A 398 -11.80 29.24 0.24
C ALA A 398 -12.98 29.05 1.19
N GLU A 399 -14.18 29.50 0.79
CA GLU A 399 -15.41 29.35 1.58
C GLU A 399 -15.77 27.86 1.77
N THR A 400 -15.84 27.10 0.68
CA THR A 400 -16.09 25.65 0.71
C THR A 400 -15.01 24.92 1.51
N THR A 401 -13.75 25.35 1.38
CA THR A 401 -12.62 24.79 2.13
C THR A 401 -12.77 25.03 3.63
N LYS A 402 -13.21 26.23 4.04
CA LYS A 402 -13.47 26.55 5.44
C LYS A 402 -14.55 25.64 6.02
N HIS A 403 -15.67 25.48 5.32
CA HIS A 403 -16.75 24.61 5.75
C HIS A 403 -16.29 23.15 5.87
N LEU A 404 -15.66 22.60 4.84
CA LEU A 404 -15.16 21.23 4.87
C LEU A 404 -14.09 21.01 5.95
N LYS A 405 -13.23 22.01 6.21
CA LYS A 405 -12.24 21.95 7.30
C LYS A 405 -12.90 21.83 8.67
N GLU A 406 -13.97 22.58 8.91
CA GLU A 406 -14.74 22.50 10.17
C GLU A 406 -15.36 21.11 10.34
N LEU A 407 -15.91 20.53 9.26
CA LEU A 407 -16.46 19.17 9.29
C LEU A 407 -15.39 18.11 9.56
N VAL A 408 -14.24 18.20 8.90
CA VAL A 408 -13.11 17.30 9.16
C VAL A 408 -12.70 17.37 10.63
N ARG A 409 -12.60 18.59 11.19
CA ARG A 409 -12.27 18.79 12.60
C ARG A 409 -13.31 18.14 13.52
N SER A 410 -14.61 18.40 13.31
CA SER A 410 -15.68 17.82 14.14
C SER A 410 -15.71 16.28 14.09
N VAL A 411 -15.47 15.68 12.92
CA VAL A 411 -15.41 14.21 12.79
C VAL A 411 -14.19 13.64 13.53
N VAL A 412 -13.05 14.34 13.49
CA VAL A 412 -11.82 13.94 14.20
C VAL A 412 -11.97 14.09 15.71
N GLU A 413 -12.55 15.20 16.18
CA GLU A 413 -12.78 15.50 17.60
C GLU A 413 -13.93 14.68 18.22
N GLY A 414 -14.65 13.89 17.41
CA GLY A 414 -15.70 12.98 17.87
C GLY A 414 -17.06 13.64 18.10
N ASP A 415 -17.26 14.88 17.67
CA ASP A 415 -18.54 15.56 17.78
C ASP A 415 -19.54 15.05 16.73
N LYS A 416 -20.24 13.97 17.10
CA LYS A 416 -21.25 13.29 16.27
C LYS A 416 -22.45 14.19 15.97
N SER A 417 -22.65 15.29 16.70
CA SER A 417 -23.84 16.15 16.57
C SER A 417 -23.83 16.98 15.28
N VAL A 418 -22.66 17.51 14.89
CA VAL A 418 -22.47 18.28 13.64
C VAL A 418 -22.58 17.39 12.40
N VAL A 419 -22.13 16.13 12.50
CA VAL A 419 -22.23 15.15 11.41
C VAL A 419 -23.68 14.69 11.22
N ALA A 420 -24.44 14.51 12.30
CA ALA A 420 -25.85 14.15 12.25
C ALA A 420 -26.71 15.25 11.57
N ALA A 421 -26.35 16.53 11.72
CA ALA A 421 -27.04 17.63 11.06
C ALA A 421 -26.91 17.65 9.53
N ILE A 422 -25.91 16.95 8.96
CA ILE A 422 -25.69 16.84 7.51
C ILE A 422 -26.45 15.63 6.92
N GLN A 423 -26.75 14.62 7.75
CA GLN A 423 -27.58 13.49 7.33
C GLN A 423 -29.06 13.83 7.45
N SER A 424 -29.58 14.60 6.49
CA SER A 424 -31.01 14.59 6.19
C SER A 424 -31.31 15.04 4.77
N ARG A 425 -31.93 14.15 3.98
CA ARG A 425 -32.89 14.52 2.93
C ARG A 425 -34.21 13.85 3.31
N LYS A 426 -35.16 14.65 3.81
CA LYS A 426 -36.45 14.18 4.32
C LYS A 426 -37.48 14.18 3.17
N ASP A 427 -37.39 13.19 2.28
CA ASP A 427 -38.44 12.81 1.32
C ASP A 427 -38.61 11.28 1.23
N ALA A 428 -38.33 10.58 2.34
CA ALA A 428 -38.76 9.19 2.52
C ALA A 428 -39.94 9.19 3.49
N PRO A 429 -41.05 8.48 3.20
CA PRO A 429 -42.26 8.53 4.02
C PRO A 429 -41.97 8.13 5.46
N GLU A 430 -42.52 8.93 6.37
CA GLU A 430 -42.35 8.89 7.81
C GLU A 430 -42.88 7.58 8.38
N VAL A 431 -42.01 6.76 8.98
CA VAL A 431 -42.44 5.68 9.88
C VAL A 431 -42.35 6.23 11.30
N ASP A 432 -43.52 6.38 11.89
CA ASP A 432 -43.78 6.88 13.23
C ASP A 432 -42.99 6.09 14.29
N MET A 433 -42.03 6.74 14.95
CA MET A 433 -41.42 6.23 16.18
C MET A 433 -41.82 7.15 17.34
N LYS A 434 -42.99 6.87 17.90
CA LYS A 434 -43.32 7.26 19.27
C LYS A 434 -42.67 6.30 20.26
N VAL A 435 -42.17 6.89 21.35
CA VAL A 435 -41.86 6.29 22.67
C VAL A 435 -40.59 5.40 22.64
N PHE A 436 -39.51 5.71 23.36
CA PHE A 436 -39.47 5.79 24.82
C PHE A 436 -38.49 6.84 25.35
N ASP A 437 -39.04 7.60 26.31
CA ASP A 437 -38.42 8.47 27.29
C ASP A 437 -37.81 7.62 28.44
N ARG A 438 -36.73 8.13 29.04
CA ARG A 438 -36.17 7.82 30.38
C ARG A 438 -35.66 6.40 30.69
N ALA A 439 -34.34 6.29 30.87
CA ALA A 439 -33.67 6.17 32.18
C ALA A 439 -32.14 6.27 31.99
#